data_AF-A0A1I0ETX6-F1
#
_entry.id   AF-A0A1I0ETX6-F1
#
_cell.length_a   1.000
_cell.length_b   1.000
_cell.length_c   1.000
_cell.angle_alpha   90.00
_cell.angle_beta   90.00
_cell.angle_gamma   90.00
#
_symmetry.space_group_name_H-M   'P 1'
#
loop_
_entity.id
_entity.type
_entity.pdbx_description
1 polymer ?
#
loop_
_entity_poly.entity_id
_entity_poly.type
_entity_poly.pdbx_seq_one_letter_code
_entity_poly.pdbx_strand_id
1 'polypeptide(L)'
;MIESDWYFLLDTALMHDAMWSKGQWTLAAEVRLRVAKFGATPEDRARLRLVFADADEKDSKRPPVQETARQRYGDLRVLPGVNRPDGAAENA
;
A
#
# COMPACT_ATOMS: atom_id res chain seq x y z
N MET A 1 -7.55 11.21 3.63
CA MET A 1 -8.79 11.63 4.31
C MET A 1 -9.17 12.96 3.71
N ILE A 2 -10.35 13.04 3.09
CA ILE A 2 -10.83 14.27 2.44
C ILE A 2 -11.64 15.10 3.45
N GLU A 3 -11.88 16.38 3.17
CA GLU A 3 -12.51 17.31 4.11
C GLU A 3 -13.85 16.81 4.67
N SER A 4 -14.65 16.11 3.85
CA SER A 4 -15.93 15.52 4.25
C SER A 4 -15.81 14.46 5.35
N ASP A 5 -14.71 13.69 5.36
CA ASP A 5 -14.48 12.66 6.38
C ASP A 5 -14.29 13.30 7.76
N TRP A 6 -13.63 14.47 7.80
CA TRP A 6 -13.41 15.23 9.02
C TRP A 6 -14.71 15.79 9.60
N TYR A 7 -15.57 16.37 8.75
CA TYR A 7 -16.88 16.84 9.19
C TYR A 7 -17.74 15.69 9.74
N PHE A 8 -17.72 14.51 9.10
CA PHE A 8 -18.46 13.35 9.58
C PHE A 8 -17.97 12.87 10.96
N LEU A 9 -16.66 12.84 11.19
CA LEU A 9 -16.07 12.49 12.48
C LEU A 9 -16.42 13.52 13.56
N LEU A 10 -16.42 14.81 13.20
CA LEU A 10 -16.80 15.90 14.12
C LEU A 10 -18.26 15.77 14.58
N ASP A 11 -19.19 15.53 13.64
CA ASP A 11 -20.61 15.30 13.96
C ASP A 11 -20.79 14.08 14.85
N THR A 12 -20.02 13.01 14.58
CA THR A 12 -20.05 11.79 15.39
C THR A 12 -19.52 12.04 16.82
N ALA A 13 -18.51 12.88 16.98
CA ALA A 13 -17.96 13.25 18.29
C ALA A 13 -18.97 14.07 19.12
N LEU A 14 -19.67 15.03 18.50
CA LEU A 14 -20.74 15.79 19.17
C LEU A 14 -21.90 14.88 19.61
N MET A 15 -22.25 13.90 18.79
CA MET A 15 -23.29 12.92 19.12
C MET A 15 -22.88 11.99 20.27
N HIS A 16 -21.61 11.58 20.32
CA HIS A 16 -21.04 10.82 21.44
C HIS A 16 -21.02 11.64 22.74
N ASP A 17 -20.69 12.93 22.68
CA ASP A 17 -20.78 13.83 23.83
C ASP A 17 -22.23 13.96 24.32
N ALA A 18 -23.18 14.21 23.43
CA ALA A 18 -24.60 14.28 23.81
C ALA A 18 -25.11 13.00 24.47
N MET A 19 -24.65 11.83 23.99
CA MET A 19 -24.96 10.54 24.60
C MET A 19 -24.47 10.45 26.04
N TRP A 20 -23.20 10.79 26.31
CA TRP A 20 -22.59 10.70 27.64
C TRP A 20 -23.01 11.81 28.59
N SER A 21 -22.92 13.05 28.13
CA SER A 21 -23.13 14.25 28.95
C SER A 21 -24.61 14.49 29.25
N LYS A 22 -25.52 14.12 28.35
CA LYS A 22 -26.98 14.32 28.51
C LYS A 22 -27.75 13.02 28.71
N GLY A 23 -27.08 11.87 28.77
CA GLY A 23 -27.70 10.56 28.98
C GLY A 23 -28.61 10.11 27.83
N GLN A 24 -28.36 10.59 26.60
CA GLN A 24 -29.17 10.23 25.43
C GLN A 24 -28.74 8.88 24.85
N TRP A 25 -29.06 7.79 25.55
CA TRP A 25 -28.62 6.43 25.21
C TRP A 25 -29.15 5.91 23.86
N THR A 26 -30.23 6.50 23.34
CA THR A 26 -30.75 6.18 22.00
C THR A 26 -29.73 6.45 20.89
N LEU A 27 -28.78 7.37 21.13
CA LEU A 27 -27.70 7.68 20.19
C LEU A 27 -26.60 6.60 20.16
N ALA A 28 -26.53 5.71 21.16
CA ALA A 28 -25.44 4.73 21.28
C ALA A 28 -25.35 3.79 20.08
N ALA A 29 -26.49 3.34 19.56
CA ALA A 29 -26.54 2.47 18.39
C ALA A 29 -25.98 3.17 17.15
N GLU A 30 -26.38 4.43 16.94
CA GLU A 30 -25.94 5.23 15.80
C GLU A 30 -24.44 5.58 15.92
N VAL A 31 -23.96 5.97 17.10
CA VAL A 31 -22.52 6.23 17.34
C VAL A 31 -21.72 4.98 16.99
N ARG A 32 -22.16 3.80 17.44
CA ARG A 32 -21.48 2.53 17.13
C ARG A 32 -21.40 2.26 15.64
N LEU A 33 -22.50 2.48 14.89
CA LEU A 33 -22.52 2.26 13.45
C LEU A 33 -21.60 3.21 12.69
N ARG A 34 -21.57 4.50 13.07
CA ARG A 34 -20.71 5.51 12.44
C ARG A 34 -19.24 5.23 12.69
N VAL A 35 -18.88 4.97 13.94
CA VAL A 35 -17.52 4.69 14.39
C VAL A 35 -16.99 3.37 13.79
N ALA A 36 -17.86 2.37 13.58
CA ALA A 36 -17.52 1.13 12.90
C ALA A 36 -17.07 1.31 11.45
N LYS A 37 -17.58 2.32 10.73
CA LYS A 37 -17.15 2.62 9.35
C LYS A 37 -15.67 2.98 9.25
N PHE A 38 -15.07 3.44 10.36
CA PHE A 38 -13.68 3.86 10.44
C PHE A 38 -12.78 2.83 11.17
N GLY A 39 -13.30 1.66 11.54
CA GLY A 39 -12.47 0.61 12.15
C GLY A 39 -12.03 0.92 13.59
N ALA A 40 -12.87 1.56 14.39
CA ALA A 40 -12.49 1.88 15.77
C ALA A 40 -12.32 0.64 16.66
N THR A 41 -13.10 -0.43 16.42
CA THR A 41 -12.96 -1.70 17.15
C THR A 41 -12.10 -2.70 16.37
N PRO A 42 -11.43 -3.66 17.05
CA PRO A 42 -10.71 -4.75 16.37
C PRO A 42 -11.59 -5.55 15.40
N GLU A 43 -12.86 -5.78 15.76
CA GLU A 43 -13.83 -6.47 14.90
C GLU A 43 -14.11 -5.67 13.62
N ASP A 44 -14.32 -4.37 13.73
CA ASP A 44 -14.56 -3.51 12.58
C ASP A 44 -13.33 -3.45 11.67
N ARG A 45 -12.13 -3.45 12.24
CA ARG A 45 -10.89 -3.53 11.46
C ARG A 45 -10.76 -4.84 10.71
N ALA A 46 -11.07 -5.96 11.36
CA ALA A 46 -11.11 -7.26 10.70
C ALA A 46 -12.13 -7.27 9.56
N ARG A 47 -13.34 -6.72 9.77
CA ARG A 47 -14.40 -6.61 8.75
C ARG A 47 -13.96 -5.74 7.56
N LEU A 48 -13.33 -4.60 7.83
CA LEU A 48 -12.81 -3.69 6.81
C LEU A 48 -11.53 -4.22 6.14
N ARG A 49 -10.97 -5.35 6.63
CA ARG A 49 -9.67 -5.87 6.23
C ARG A 49 -8.59 -4.79 6.33
N LEU A 50 -8.70 -3.95 7.36
CA LEU A 50 -7.70 -2.94 7.69
C LEU A 50 -6.45 -3.67 8.13
N VAL A 51 -5.51 -3.80 7.20
CA VAL A 51 -4.16 -4.22 7.50
C VAL A 51 -3.48 -3.01 8.14
N PHE A 52 -3.24 -3.06 9.45
CA PHE A 52 -2.20 -2.22 10.01
C PHE A 52 -0.93 -2.64 9.29
N ALA A 53 -0.43 -1.77 8.42
CA ALA A 53 0.90 -1.96 7.93
C ALA A 53 1.80 -1.90 9.16
N ASP A 54 2.42 -3.02 9.52
CA ASP A 54 3.72 -2.97 10.15
C ASP A 54 4.63 -2.28 9.14
N ALA A 55 4.60 -0.94 9.15
CA ALA A 55 5.40 -0.13 8.25
C ALA A 55 6.87 -0.51 8.43
N ASP A 56 7.28 -0.75 9.68
CA ASP A 56 8.61 -1.19 10.04
C ASP A 56 8.93 -2.62 9.55
N GLU A 57 7.99 -3.57 9.69
CA GLU A 57 8.24 -4.96 9.26
C GLU A 57 8.25 -5.07 7.72
N LYS A 58 7.40 -4.31 7.03
CA LYS A 58 7.39 -4.25 5.55
C LYS A 58 8.59 -3.49 4.98
N ASP A 59 9.07 -2.45 5.65
CA ASP A 59 10.30 -1.76 5.25
C ASP A 59 11.54 -2.64 5.51
N SER A 60 11.55 -3.41 6.60
CA SER A 60 12.63 -4.39 6.88
C SER A 60 12.67 -5.56 5.88
N LYS A 61 11.51 -5.97 5.35
CA LYS A 61 11.38 -7.00 4.30
C LYS A 61 11.55 -6.43 2.89
N ARG A 62 11.76 -5.12 2.74
CA ARG A 62 12.00 -4.49 1.44
C ARG A 62 13.37 -4.98 0.93
N PRO A 63 13.43 -5.69 -0.21
CA PRO A 63 14.71 -6.08 -0.76
C PRO A 63 15.56 -4.83 -1.04
N PRO A 64 16.89 -4.88 -0.83
CA PRO A 64 17.76 -3.75 -1.13
C PRO A 64 17.54 -3.31 -2.59
N VAL A 65 17.62 -2.00 -2.83
CA VAL A 65 17.40 -1.38 -4.15
C VAL A 65 18.07 -2.22 -5.23
N GLN A 66 17.28 -2.89 -6.07
CA GLN A 66 17.82 -3.75 -7.10
C GLN A 66 18.68 -2.92 -8.05
N GLU A 67 19.85 -3.45 -8.39
CA GLU A 67 20.77 -2.80 -9.31
C GLU A 67 20.04 -2.44 -10.60
N THR A 68 20.05 -1.15 -10.91
CA THR A 68 19.45 -0.63 -12.12
C THR A 68 20.07 -1.31 -13.33
N ALA A 69 19.32 -1.47 -14.43
CA ALA A 69 19.84 -2.06 -15.66
C ALA A 69 21.15 -1.37 -16.13
N ARG A 70 21.31 -0.07 -15.81
CA ARG A 70 22.51 0.72 -16.09
C ARG A 70 23.73 0.27 -15.28
N GLN A 71 23.54 -0.12 -14.02
CA GLN A 71 24.61 -0.70 -13.19
C GLN A 71 24.98 -2.12 -13.67
N ARG A 72 23.98 -2.92 -14.05
CA ARG A 72 24.20 -4.30 -14.51
C ARG A 72 24.87 -4.41 -15.89
N TYR A 73 24.58 -3.48 -16.79
CA TYR A 73 24.96 -3.60 -18.21
C TYR A 73 25.82 -2.43 -18.73
N GLY A 74 26.19 -1.48 -17.88
CA GLY A 74 26.92 -0.28 -18.30
C GLY A 74 28.32 -0.53 -18.83
N ASP A 75 28.98 -1.60 -18.39
CA ASP A 75 30.36 -1.94 -18.79
C ASP A 75 30.45 -3.08 -19.81
N LEU A 76 29.31 -3.58 -20.33
CA LEU A 76 29.34 -4.59 -21.38
C LEU A 76 29.80 -3.97 -22.70
N ARG A 77 30.88 -4.53 -23.26
CA ARG A 77 31.42 -4.16 -24.57
C ARG A 77 31.09 -5.25 -25.59
N VAL A 78 30.62 -4.83 -26.76
CA VAL A 78 30.37 -5.74 -27.89
C VAL A 78 31.70 -6.28 -28.38
N LEU A 79 31.87 -7.60 -28.37
CA LEU A 79 33.01 -8.25 -29.01
C LEU A 79 32.80 -8.27 -30.53
N PRO A 80 33.84 -7.99 -31.34
CA PRO A 80 33.72 -8.06 -32.78
C PRO A 80 33.40 -9.49 -33.19
N GLY A 81 32.34 -9.65 -33.99
CA GLY A 81 31.93 -10.94 -34.52
C GLY A 81 33.07 -11.61 -35.26
N VAL A 82 33.30 -12.89 -34.98
CA VAL A 82 34.23 -13.73 -35.74
C VAL A 82 33.74 -13.75 -37.19
N ASN A 83 34.45 -13.06 -38.08
CA ASN A 83 34.27 -13.20 -39.52
C ASN A 83 34.51 -14.67 -39.88
N ARG A 84 33.44 -15.37 -40.26
CA ARG A 84 33.55 -16.67 -40.93
C ARG A 84 34.25 -16.42 -42.27
N PRO A 85 35.38 -17.09 -42.57
CA PRO A 85 36.02 -16.90 -43.86
C PRO A 85 35.10 -17.44 -44.95
N ASP A 86 34.65 -16.54 -45.81
CA ASP A 86 34.06 -16.86 -47.10
C ASP A 86 35.14 -17.50 -47.99
N GLY A 87 34.80 -18.63 -48.63
CA GLY A 87 35.57 -19.21 -49.72
C GLY A 87 36.41 -20.44 -49.37
N ALA A 88 35.79 -21.63 -49.46
CA ALA A 88 36.49 -22.83 -49.89
C ALA A 88 35.86 -23.26 -51.23
N ALA A 89 36.68 -23.17 -52.26
CA ALA A 89 36.35 -23.43 -53.65
C ALA A 89 36.18 -24.94 -53.93
N GLU A 90 35.49 -25.22 -55.05
CA GLU A 90 35.90 -26.18 -56.08
C GLU A 90 35.85 -27.67 -55.71
N ASN A 91 34.97 -28.42 -56.40
CA ASN A 91 35.24 -29.68 -57.12
C ASN A 91 33.91 -30.36 -57.45
N ALA A 92 33.41 -30.12 -58.67
CA ALA A 92 32.44 -30.94 -59.39
C ALA A 92 32.96 -31.16 -60.81
#